data_AF-A0A2L2YG43-F1
#
_entry.id   AF-A0A2L2YG43-F1
#
_cell.length_a   1.000
_cell.length_b   1.000
_cell.length_c   1.000
_cell.angle_alpha   90.00
_cell.angle_beta   90.00
_cell.angle_gamma   90.00
#
_symmetry.space_group_name_H-M   'P 1'
#
loop_
_entity.id
_entity.type
_entity.pdbx_description
1 polymer ?
#
loop_
_entity_poly.entity_id
_entity_poly.type
_entity_poly.pdbx_seq_one_letter_code
_entity_poly.pdbx_strand_id
1 'polypeptide(L)'
;GKPIAVLVISGKRKSGKDYAANLMLRRFGCENCAIIRLSGPLKERYALENNLDYQKLLDASEYKEIFRQKMIKWGEDIRIKDPGYFCRHAIIQSGANSKKIWIVSDARRKSDIKFFLNNFATVTYTIRIAASDFVRQQRGWKFSEGVDDCESECGLDDYNSWDFFLSNDDETQLRKGLENIYSLHSIKEILNN
;
A
#
# COMPACT_ATOMS: atom_id res chain seq x y z
N GLY A 1 12.87 4.91 13.30
CA GLY A 1 12.54 4.27 14.58
C GLY A 1 12.34 2.79 14.37
N LYS A 2 12.31 1.97 15.43
CA LYS A 2 11.90 0.57 15.34
C LYS A 2 10.37 0.50 15.51
N PRO A 3 9.59 0.16 14.45
CA PRO A 3 8.15 -0.02 14.59
C PRO A 3 7.88 -1.26 15.45
N ILE A 4 6.71 -1.28 16.09
CA ILE A 4 6.19 -2.48 16.75
C ILE A 4 5.27 -3.30 15.84
N ALA A 5 4.79 -2.68 14.75
CA ALA A 5 3.99 -3.32 13.73
C ALA A 5 4.17 -2.61 12.37
N VAL A 6 4.38 -3.38 11.32
CA VAL A 6 4.41 -2.95 9.92
C VAL A 6 3.35 -3.73 9.16
N LEU A 7 2.27 -3.05 8.78
CA LEU A 7 1.12 -3.61 8.09
C LEU A 7 1.29 -3.35 6.58
N VAL A 8 1.66 -4.39 5.83
CA VAL A 8 1.93 -4.30 4.39
C VAL A 8 0.67 -4.71 3.62
N ILE A 9 -0.03 -3.70 3.10
CA ILE A 9 -1.32 -3.87 2.42
C ILE A 9 -1.12 -3.94 0.92
N SER A 10 -1.77 -4.93 0.31
CA SER A 10 -1.96 -5.02 -1.13
C SER A 10 -3.44 -5.23 -1.48
N GLY A 11 -3.83 -4.80 -2.67
CA GLY A 11 -5.16 -5.01 -3.21
C GLY A 11 -5.30 -4.36 -4.58
N LYS A 12 -6.12 -4.98 -5.44
CA LYS A 12 -6.40 -4.46 -6.78
C LYS A 12 -7.14 -3.12 -6.72
N ARG A 13 -7.09 -2.35 -7.81
CA ARG A 13 -7.89 -1.12 -7.97
C ARG A 13 -9.35 -1.37 -7.60
N LYS A 14 -9.93 -0.43 -6.83
CA LYS A 14 -11.31 -0.46 -6.30
C LYS A 14 -11.62 -1.61 -5.31
N SER A 15 -10.62 -2.35 -4.80
CA SER A 15 -10.84 -3.31 -3.71
C SER A 15 -11.14 -2.65 -2.36
N GLY A 16 -10.83 -1.36 -2.21
CA GLY A 16 -11.02 -0.62 -0.97
C GLY A 16 -9.84 -0.71 0.01
N LYS A 17 -8.65 -1.14 -0.45
CA LYS A 17 -7.42 -1.10 0.36
C LYS A 17 -7.14 0.27 1.01
N ASP A 18 -7.39 1.38 0.30
CA ASP A 18 -7.15 2.73 0.82
C ASP A 18 -8.18 3.09 1.90
N TYR A 19 -9.41 2.59 1.75
CA TYR A 19 -10.45 2.72 2.78
C TYR A 19 -10.04 1.95 4.05
N ALA A 20 -9.60 0.70 3.93
CA ALA A 20 -9.11 -0.09 5.05
C ALA A 20 -7.89 0.54 5.74
N ALA A 21 -6.92 1.05 4.98
CA ALA A 21 -5.75 1.77 5.51
C ALA A 21 -6.16 3.02 6.31
N ASN A 22 -7.15 3.78 5.84
CA ASN A 22 -7.67 4.94 6.55
C ASN A 22 -8.47 4.57 7.80
N LEU A 23 -9.25 3.48 7.78
CA LEU A 23 -9.93 2.97 8.98
C LEU A 23 -8.91 2.59 10.06
N MET A 24 -7.86 1.88 9.68
CA MET A 24 -6.75 1.52 10.58
C MET A 24 -6.05 2.76 11.14
N LEU A 25 -5.71 3.74 10.29
CA LEU A 25 -5.11 4.99 10.75
C LEU A 25 -6.00 5.72 11.78
N ARG A 26 -7.31 5.80 11.53
CA ARG A 26 -8.27 6.40 12.47
C ARG A 26 -8.32 5.64 13.78
N ARG A 27 -8.25 4.30 13.74
CA ARG A 27 -8.27 3.46 14.94
C ARG A 27 -7.00 3.60 15.77
N PHE A 28 -5.83 3.64 15.13
CA PHE A 28 -4.53 3.76 15.81
C PHE A 28 -4.16 5.18 16.24
N GLY A 29 -4.73 6.19 15.57
CA GLY A 29 -4.40 7.60 15.77
C GLY A 29 -3.11 8.02 15.05
N CYS A 30 -3.09 9.27 14.56
CA CYS A 30 -1.93 9.82 13.83
C CYS A 30 -0.69 9.98 14.71
N GLU A 31 -0.84 9.97 16.04
CA GLU A 31 0.29 10.01 16.97
C GLU A 31 1.09 8.71 16.95
N ASN A 32 0.42 7.56 16.86
CA ASN A 32 1.06 6.25 16.88
C ASN A 32 1.34 5.69 15.48
N CYS A 33 0.59 6.12 14.47
CA CYS A 33 0.55 5.48 13.17
C CYS A 33 0.85 6.45 12.01
N ALA A 34 1.56 5.95 10.99
CA ALA A 34 1.72 6.63 9.70
C ALA A 34 1.33 5.73 8.53
N ILE A 35 0.73 6.33 7.50
CA ILE A 35 0.53 5.69 6.20
C ILE A 35 1.77 5.95 5.32
N ILE A 36 2.43 4.88 4.92
CA ILE A 36 3.51 4.83 3.94
C ILE A 36 2.90 4.56 2.56
N ARG A 37 3.26 5.40 1.58
CA ARG A 37 2.87 5.24 0.17
C ARG A 37 4.12 5.08 -0.69
N LEU A 38 4.36 3.87 -1.19
CA LEU A 38 5.50 3.55 -2.07
C LEU A 38 5.42 4.30 -3.39
N SER A 39 4.21 4.65 -3.84
CA SER A 39 4.02 5.49 -5.02
C SER A 39 4.40 6.97 -4.81
N GLY A 40 4.55 7.43 -3.56
CA GLY A 40 4.94 8.81 -3.25
C GLY A 40 6.30 9.19 -3.83
N PRO A 41 7.40 8.51 -3.42
CA PRO A 41 8.72 8.82 -3.93
C PRO A 41 8.89 8.51 -5.43
N LEU A 42 8.14 7.52 -5.95
CA LEU A 42 8.07 7.25 -7.39
C LEU A 42 7.60 8.48 -8.15
N LYS A 43 6.46 9.06 -7.74
CA LYS A 43 5.89 10.24 -8.40
C LYS A 43 6.79 11.47 -8.23
N GLU A 44 7.31 11.68 -7.03
CA GLU A 44 8.17 12.83 -6.72
C GLU A 44 9.43 12.83 -7.58
N ARG A 45 10.13 11.70 -7.64
CA ARG A 45 11.37 11.57 -8.41
C ARG A 45 11.12 11.61 -9.92
N TYR A 46 10.09 10.91 -10.39
CA TYR A 46 9.73 10.95 -11.81
C TYR A 46 9.36 12.37 -12.26
N ALA A 47 8.62 13.11 -11.42
CA ALA A 47 8.28 14.50 -11.69
C ALA A 47 9.53 15.39 -11.83
N LEU A 48 10.44 15.26 -10.87
CA LEU A 48 11.69 16.02 -10.83
C LEU A 48 12.55 15.77 -12.07
N GLU A 49 12.75 14.51 -12.47
CA GLU A 49 13.61 14.16 -13.61
C GLU A 49 13.02 14.56 -14.97
N ASN A 50 11.68 14.67 -15.06
CA ASN A 50 10.99 14.98 -16.30
C ASN A 50 10.45 16.42 -16.35
N ASN A 51 10.81 17.27 -15.39
CA ASN A 51 10.30 18.63 -15.25
C ASN A 51 8.75 18.70 -15.26
N LEU A 52 8.10 17.75 -14.60
CA LEU A 52 6.64 17.69 -14.49
C LEU A 52 6.18 18.34 -13.18
N ASP A 53 4.93 18.80 -13.18
CA ASP A 53 4.27 19.30 -11.99
C ASP A 53 3.89 18.13 -11.07
N TYR A 54 4.62 18.01 -9.95
CA TYR A 54 4.41 16.96 -8.96
C TYR A 54 2.99 16.97 -8.37
N GLN A 55 2.42 18.16 -8.11
CA GLN A 55 1.07 18.26 -7.53
C GLN A 55 0.03 17.70 -8.50
N LYS A 56 0.17 17.99 -9.80
CA LYS A 56 -0.72 17.43 -10.84
C LYS A 56 -0.57 15.91 -11.00
N LEU A 57 0.60 15.33 -10.70
CA LEU A 57 0.81 13.87 -10.69
C LEU A 57 0.26 13.18 -9.43
N LEU A 58 0.07 13.94 -8.34
CA LEU A 58 -0.62 13.46 -7.15
C LEU A 58 -2.13 13.32 -7.41
N ASP A 59 -2.72 14.30 -8.11
CA ASP A 59 -4.15 14.36 -8.40
C ASP A 59 -4.62 13.26 -9.36
N ALA A 60 -5.86 12.78 -9.15
CA ALA A 60 -6.52 11.75 -9.96
C ALA A 60 -7.02 12.30 -11.32
N SER A 61 -6.15 13.02 -12.03
CA SER A 61 -6.45 13.70 -13.29
C SER A 61 -6.05 12.85 -14.50
N GLU A 62 -6.62 13.16 -15.65
CA GLU A 62 -6.23 12.60 -16.96
C GLU A 62 -4.73 12.79 -17.24
N TYR A 63 -4.16 13.89 -16.75
CA TYR A 63 -2.73 14.20 -16.78
C TYR A 63 -1.87 13.08 -16.19
N LYS A 64 -2.29 12.50 -15.05
CA LYS A 64 -1.58 11.40 -14.41
C LYS A 64 -1.62 10.12 -15.24
N GLU A 65 -2.76 9.81 -15.86
CA GLU A 65 -2.92 8.57 -16.63
C GLU A 65 -2.07 8.61 -17.92
N ILE A 66 -1.88 9.78 -18.54
CA ILE A 66 -0.97 9.96 -19.70
C ILE A 66 0.47 9.53 -19.38
N PHE A 67 0.97 9.88 -18.19
CA PHE A 67 2.34 9.56 -17.79
C PHE A 67 2.48 8.25 -17.02
N ARG A 68 1.37 7.59 -16.68
CA ARG A 68 1.36 6.42 -15.79
C ARG A 68 2.24 5.29 -16.30
N GLN A 69 2.11 4.91 -17.57
CA GLN A 69 2.89 3.81 -18.14
C GLN A 69 4.39 4.12 -18.15
N LYS A 70 4.78 5.33 -18.56
CA LYS A 70 6.18 5.77 -18.57
C LYS A 70 6.78 5.82 -17.16
N MET A 71 6.02 6.33 -16.19
CA MET A 71 6.41 6.38 -14.79
C MET A 71 6.56 4.99 -14.18
N ILE A 72 5.64 4.05 -14.48
CA ILE A 72 5.75 2.66 -14.02
C ILE A 72 7.03 2.03 -14.58
N LYS A 73 7.27 2.15 -15.89
CA LYS A 73 8.47 1.59 -16.53
C LYS A 73 9.75 2.15 -15.92
N TRP A 74 9.84 3.47 -15.79
CA TRP A 74 10.97 4.14 -15.12
C TRP A 74 11.17 3.64 -13.68
N GLY A 75 10.07 3.43 -12.95
CA GLY A 75 10.10 2.86 -11.61
C GLY A 75 10.62 1.41 -11.57
N GLU A 76 10.28 0.58 -12.56
CA GLU A 76 10.83 -0.78 -12.65
C GLU A 76 12.33 -0.78 -12.90
N ASP A 77 12.83 0.09 -13.79
CA ASP A 77 14.26 0.19 -14.08
C ASP A 77 15.08 0.51 -12.81
N ILE A 78 14.51 1.31 -11.90
CA ILE A 78 15.10 1.58 -10.59
C ILE A 78 15.00 0.36 -9.67
N ARG A 79 13.85 -0.30 -9.59
CA ARG A 79 13.66 -1.48 -8.72
C ARG A 79 14.53 -2.65 -9.12
N ILE A 80 14.85 -2.81 -10.41
CA ILE A 80 15.77 -3.84 -10.90
C ILE A 80 17.17 -3.62 -10.30
N LYS A 81 17.62 -2.36 -10.23
CA LYS A 81 18.93 -2.00 -9.67
C LYS A 81 18.92 -2.01 -8.15
N ASP A 82 17.83 -1.54 -7.55
CA ASP A 82 17.66 -1.40 -6.10
C ASP A 82 16.19 -1.65 -5.70
N PRO A 83 15.84 -2.90 -5.37
CA PRO A 83 14.47 -3.28 -5.04
C PRO A 83 13.89 -2.54 -3.82
N GLY A 84 14.75 -2.01 -2.94
CA GLY A 84 14.35 -1.32 -1.72
C GLY A 84 14.27 0.21 -1.86
N TYR A 85 14.61 0.78 -3.02
CA TYR A 85 14.72 2.22 -3.22
C TYR A 85 13.47 2.98 -2.75
N PHE A 86 12.31 2.67 -3.35
CA PHE A 86 11.07 3.35 -3.01
C PHE A 86 10.60 3.07 -1.58
N CYS A 87 10.89 1.87 -1.03
CA CYS A 87 10.54 1.55 0.34
C CYS A 87 11.28 2.45 1.34
N ARG A 88 12.59 2.61 1.18
CA ARG A 88 13.39 3.48 2.06
C ARG A 88 12.97 4.94 1.96
N HIS A 89 12.77 5.45 0.73
CA HIS A 89 12.31 6.83 0.54
C HIS A 89 10.90 7.06 1.08
N ALA A 90 9.98 6.10 0.95
CA ALA A 90 8.60 6.25 1.41
C ALA A 90 8.53 6.29 2.96
N ILE A 91 9.35 5.50 3.66
CA ILE A 91 9.46 5.54 5.13
C ILE A 91 9.90 6.94 5.61
N ILE A 92 10.87 7.55 4.92
CA ILE A 92 11.35 8.90 5.23
C ILE A 92 10.26 9.93 4.94
N GLN A 93 9.69 9.89 3.73
CA GLN A 93 8.69 10.86 3.27
C GLN A 93 7.43 10.86 4.14
N SER A 94 7.00 9.70 4.65
CA SER A 94 5.81 9.60 5.50
C SER A 94 6.06 9.96 6.97
N GLY A 95 7.30 10.24 7.36
CA GLY A 95 7.66 10.43 8.78
C GLY A 95 7.46 9.17 9.63
N ALA A 96 7.36 7.98 9.04
CA ALA A 96 7.06 6.75 9.77
C ALA A 96 8.12 6.44 10.85
N ASN A 97 9.35 6.93 10.67
CA ASN A 97 10.43 6.76 11.62
C ASN A 97 10.14 7.25 13.05
N SER A 98 9.20 8.17 13.25
CA SER A 98 8.76 8.64 14.58
C SER A 98 7.49 7.95 15.09
N LYS A 99 6.96 6.98 14.36
CA LYS A 99 5.70 6.28 14.63
C LYS A 99 5.93 4.82 15.00
N LYS A 100 5.04 4.27 15.83
CA LYS A 100 5.10 2.89 16.32
C LYS A 100 4.46 1.89 15.35
N ILE A 101 3.42 2.30 14.64
CA ILE A 101 2.68 1.47 13.67
C ILE A 101 2.86 2.06 12.27
N TRP A 102 3.26 1.22 11.32
CA TRP A 102 3.47 1.62 9.94
C TRP A 102 2.45 0.92 9.06
N ILE A 103 1.71 1.66 8.23
CA ILE A 103 0.77 1.11 7.25
C ILE A 103 1.33 1.34 5.86
N VAL A 104 1.90 0.33 5.22
CA VAL A 104 2.31 0.39 3.82
C VAL A 104 1.08 0.12 2.96
N SER A 105 0.52 1.16 2.36
CA SER A 105 -0.85 1.13 1.81
C SER A 105 -0.99 0.65 0.36
N ASP A 106 0.12 0.59 -0.39
CA ASP A 106 0.11 0.38 -1.84
C ASP A 106 1.24 -0.55 -2.31
N ALA A 107 1.52 -1.62 -1.56
CA ALA A 107 2.45 -2.66 -1.99
C ALA A 107 1.91 -3.40 -3.22
N ARG A 108 2.76 -3.50 -4.26
CA ARG A 108 2.36 -4.02 -5.58
C ARG A 108 3.31 -5.10 -6.11
N ARG A 109 4.50 -5.24 -5.54
CA ARG A 109 5.51 -6.21 -5.96
C ARG A 109 5.96 -7.09 -4.80
N LYS A 110 6.39 -8.31 -5.11
CA LYS A 110 7.04 -9.21 -4.15
C LYS A 110 8.29 -8.59 -3.53
N SER A 111 9.02 -7.75 -4.28
CA SER A 111 10.16 -7.00 -3.77
C SER A 111 9.78 -6.05 -2.63
N ASP A 112 8.60 -5.42 -2.70
CA ASP A 112 8.10 -4.53 -1.66
C ASP A 112 7.88 -5.34 -0.37
N ILE A 113 7.16 -6.46 -0.47
CA ILE A 113 6.90 -7.37 0.66
C ILE A 113 8.22 -7.89 1.24
N LYS A 114 9.10 -8.41 0.39
CA LYS A 114 10.41 -8.95 0.79
C LYS A 114 11.26 -7.91 1.50
N PHE A 115 11.22 -6.64 1.06
CA PHE A 115 11.93 -5.57 1.74
C PHE A 115 11.48 -5.43 3.20
N PHE A 116 10.17 -5.34 3.46
CA PHE A 116 9.67 -5.19 4.83
C PHE A 116 9.87 -6.44 5.67
N LEU A 117 9.62 -7.64 5.11
CA LEU A 117 9.89 -8.90 5.80
C LEU A 117 11.37 -9.06 6.18
N ASN A 118 12.31 -8.66 5.32
CA ASN A 118 13.73 -8.81 5.62
C ASN A 118 14.22 -7.79 6.65
N ASN A 119 13.70 -6.55 6.64
CA ASN A 119 14.19 -5.47 7.51
C ASN A 119 13.43 -5.38 8.84
N PHE A 120 12.21 -5.92 8.91
CA PHE A 120 11.30 -5.82 10.06
C PHE A 120 10.57 -7.15 10.33
N ALA A 121 11.27 -8.27 10.18
CA ALA A 121 10.71 -9.63 10.13
C ALA A 121 9.71 -9.96 11.24
N THR A 122 10.04 -9.66 12.49
CA THR A 122 9.24 -10.06 13.66
C THR A 122 8.01 -9.19 13.91
N VAL A 123 7.89 -8.08 13.17
CA VAL A 123 6.82 -7.08 13.35
C VAL A 123 6.08 -6.80 12.04
N THR A 124 6.37 -7.52 10.96
CA THR A 124 5.73 -7.31 9.66
C THR A 124 4.58 -8.28 9.48
N TYR A 125 3.43 -7.75 9.06
CA TYR A 125 2.24 -8.52 8.72
C TYR A 125 1.78 -8.13 7.31
N THR A 126 1.60 -9.12 6.46
CA THR A 126 1.15 -8.97 5.08
C THR A 126 -0.36 -9.14 4.99
N ILE A 127 -1.03 -8.19 4.34
CA ILE A 127 -2.49 -8.10 4.31
C ILE A 127 -2.96 -7.94 2.85
N ARG A 128 -3.79 -8.87 2.38
CA ARG A 128 -4.49 -8.76 1.10
C ARG A 128 -5.92 -8.28 1.32
N ILE A 129 -6.27 -7.13 0.75
CA ILE A 129 -7.64 -6.63 0.68
C ILE A 129 -8.22 -6.96 -0.70
N ALA A 130 -9.19 -7.87 -0.73
CA ALA A 130 -9.86 -8.31 -1.93
C ALA A 130 -11.32 -7.83 -1.95
N ALA A 131 -11.86 -7.63 -3.15
CA ALA A 131 -13.28 -7.49 -3.39
C ALA A 131 -13.58 -8.19 -4.72
N SER A 132 -14.74 -8.83 -4.81
CA SER A 132 -15.29 -9.41 -6.03
C SER A 132 -15.36 -8.37 -7.15
N ASP A 133 -15.28 -8.84 -8.39
CA ASP A 133 -15.41 -7.98 -9.56
C ASP A 133 -16.77 -7.29 -9.60
N PHE A 134 -17.83 -7.94 -9.14
CA PHE A 134 -19.17 -7.33 -8.99
C PHE A 134 -19.14 -6.09 -8.08
N VAL A 135 -18.58 -6.21 -6.87
CA VAL A 135 -18.48 -5.08 -5.93
C VAL A 135 -17.53 -4.00 -6.45
N ARG A 136 -16.43 -4.39 -7.10
CA ARG A 136 -15.51 -3.44 -7.76
C ARG A 136 -16.24 -2.66 -8.85
N GLN A 137 -17.07 -3.32 -9.67
CA GLN A 137 -17.87 -2.68 -10.73
C GLN A 137 -18.89 -1.70 -10.15
N GLN A 138 -19.56 -2.05 -9.06
CA GLN A 138 -20.44 -1.12 -8.33
C GLN A 138 -19.70 0.13 -7.83
N ARG A 139 -18.41 0.02 -7.54
CA ARG A 139 -17.52 1.14 -7.17
C ARG A 139 -16.93 1.88 -8.40
N GLY A 140 -17.48 1.63 -9.58
CA GLY A 140 -17.07 2.22 -10.85
C GLY A 140 -15.80 1.61 -11.43
N TRP A 141 -15.42 0.39 -11.05
CA TRP A 141 -14.37 -0.34 -11.77
C TRP A 141 -14.90 -0.76 -13.15
N LYS A 142 -14.14 -0.43 -14.18
CA LYS A 142 -14.27 -1.00 -15.51
C LYS A 142 -12.90 -1.53 -15.87
N PHE A 143 -12.83 -2.75 -16.40
CA PHE A 143 -11.57 -3.30 -16.88
C PHE A 143 -10.94 -2.35 -17.89
N SER A 144 -9.65 -2.08 -17.72
CA SER A 144 -8.87 -1.24 -18.63
C SER A 144 -7.62 -2.01 -19.01
N GLU A 145 -7.56 -2.44 -20.27
CA GLU A 145 -6.40 -3.11 -20.86
C GLU A 145 -5.15 -2.21 -20.73
N GLY A 146 -4.00 -2.82 -20.41
CA GLY A 146 -2.76 -2.10 -20.11
C GLY A 146 -2.72 -1.41 -18.74
N VAL A 147 -3.78 -1.50 -17.93
CA VAL A 147 -3.85 -0.96 -16.56
C VAL A 147 -4.15 -2.05 -15.55
N ASP A 148 -5.25 -2.79 -15.73
CA ASP A 148 -5.71 -3.82 -14.78
C ASP A 148 -5.01 -5.19 -14.97
N ASP A 149 -4.28 -5.37 -16.07
CA ASP A 149 -3.51 -6.56 -16.47
C ASP A 149 -1.97 -6.37 -16.36
N CYS A 150 -1.52 -5.16 -16.04
CA CYS A 150 -0.10 -4.88 -15.91
C CYS A 150 0.45 -5.35 -14.55
N GLU A 151 1.77 -5.53 -14.47
CA GLU A 151 2.47 -5.96 -13.25
C GLU A 151 2.13 -5.09 -12.03
N SER A 152 1.84 -3.80 -12.24
CA SER A 152 1.48 -2.90 -11.14
C SER A 152 0.17 -3.28 -10.43
N GLU A 153 -0.73 -4.03 -11.07
CA GLU A 153 -1.98 -4.53 -10.47
C GLU A 153 -1.95 -6.05 -10.20
N CYS A 154 -1.19 -6.82 -10.99
CA CYS A 154 -1.14 -8.29 -10.90
C CYS A 154 0.13 -8.86 -10.25
N GLY A 155 1.14 -8.05 -9.91
CA GLY A 155 2.46 -8.52 -9.42
C GLY A 155 2.46 -9.25 -8.07
N LEU A 156 1.29 -9.41 -7.45
CA LEU A 156 1.08 -10.14 -6.20
C LEU A 156 -0.09 -11.14 -6.28
N ASP A 157 -0.61 -11.42 -7.47
CA ASP A 157 -1.73 -12.36 -7.64
C ASP A 157 -1.33 -13.82 -7.36
N ASP A 158 -0.05 -14.17 -7.52
CA ASP A 158 0.51 -15.49 -7.21
C ASP A 158 1.20 -15.56 -5.84
N TYR A 159 1.15 -14.49 -5.05
CA TYR A 159 1.66 -14.49 -3.68
C TYR A 159 0.59 -15.07 -2.74
N ASN A 160 0.91 -16.17 -2.07
CA ASN A 160 -0.04 -16.93 -1.24
C ASN A 160 0.28 -16.90 0.27
N SER A 161 1.43 -16.35 0.66
CA SER A 161 1.90 -16.31 2.05
C SER A 161 1.40 -15.07 2.79
N TRP A 162 0.11 -14.75 2.66
CA TRP A 162 -0.51 -13.63 3.36
C TRP A 162 -0.81 -14.00 4.81
N ASP A 163 -0.45 -13.15 5.76
CA ASP A 163 -0.84 -13.32 7.17
C ASP A 163 -2.35 -13.10 7.34
N PHE A 164 -2.90 -12.14 6.58
CA PHE A 164 -4.33 -11.85 6.57
C PHE A 164 -4.88 -11.67 5.16
N PHE A 165 -6.02 -12.30 4.89
CA PHE A 165 -6.79 -12.10 3.68
C PHE A 165 -8.18 -11.58 4.04
N LEU A 166 -8.49 -10.34 3.67
CA LEU A 166 -9.73 -9.65 4.05
C LEU A 166 -10.59 -9.44 2.81
N SER A 167 -11.82 -9.96 2.89
CA SER A 167 -12.88 -9.61 1.94
C SER A 167 -13.45 -8.23 2.28
N ASN A 168 -13.61 -7.40 1.26
CA ASN A 168 -14.32 -6.14 1.28
C ASN A 168 -15.49 -6.16 0.28
N ASP A 169 -16.15 -7.31 0.16
CA ASP A 169 -17.45 -7.41 -0.50
C ASP A 169 -18.57 -6.87 0.39
N ASP A 170 -18.44 -7.08 1.69
CA ASP A 170 -19.37 -6.62 2.72
C ASP A 170 -18.63 -5.90 3.85
N GLU A 171 -19.22 -4.82 4.38
CA GLU A 171 -18.58 -4.01 5.41
C GLU A 171 -18.39 -4.80 6.72
N THR A 172 -19.32 -5.69 7.06
CA THR A 172 -19.21 -6.54 8.25
C THR A 172 -18.04 -7.50 8.14
N GLN A 173 -17.83 -8.09 6.95
CA GLN A 173 -16.67 -8.96 6.69
C GLN A 173 -15.35 -8.20 6.82
N LEU A 174 -15.26 -7.00 6.22
CA LEU A 174 -14.06 -6.17 6.33
C LEU A 174 -13.79 -5.81 7.79
N ARG A 175 -14.81 -5.36 8.54
CA ARG A 175 -14.67 -5.00 9.95
C ARG A 175 -14.19 -6.17 10.79
N LYS A 176 -14.77 -7.37 10.64
CA LYS A 176 -14.31 -8.58 11.34
C LYS A 176 -12.84 -8.88 11.04
N GLY A 177 -12.43 -8.76 9.77
CA GLY A 177 -11.04 -8.93 9.37
C GLY A 177 -10.09 -7.91 10.02
N LEU A 178 -10.51 -6.65 10.12
CA LEU A 178 -9.74 -5.60 10.81
C LEU A 178 -9.65 -5.83 12.31
N GLU A 179 -10.72 -6.31 12.97
CA GLU A 179 -10.67 -6.65 14.40
C GLU A 179 -9.63 -7.74 14.71
N ASN A 180 -9.45 -8.72 13.81
CA ASN A 180 -8.39 -9.72 13.97
C ASN A 180 -7.00 -9.06 13.98
N ILE A 181 -6.78 -8.05 13.14
CA ILE A 181 -5.52 -7.29 13.13
C ILE A 181 -5.37 -6.48 14.42
N TYR A 182 -6.43 -5.82 14.90
CA TYR A 182 -6.41 -5.07 16.15
C TYR A 182 -6.18 -5.93 17.39
N SER A 183 -6.50 -7.23 17.30
CA SER A 183 -6.31 -8.20 18.38
C SER A 183 -4.86 -8.68 18.53
N LEU A 184 -3.99 -8.42 17.55
CA LEU A 184 -2.56 -8.73 17.62
C LEU A 184 -1.96 -8.13 18.90
N HIS A 185 -1.22 -8.94 19.65
CA HIS A 185 -0.75 -8.57 20.99
C HIS A 185 -0.02 -7.22 21.01
N SER A 186 0.93 -7.01 20.09
CA SER A 186 1.68 -5.75 19.99
C SER A 186 0.79 -4.54 19.69
N ILE A 187 -0.24 -4.71 18.85
CA ILE A 187 -1.18 -3.63 18.49
C ILE A 187 -2.14 -3.34 19.65
N LYS A 188 -2.63 -4.39 20.30
CA LYS A 188 -3.56 -4.29 21.43
C LYS A 188 -2.96 -3.51 22.61
N GLU A 189 -1.66 -3.69 22.86
CA GLU A 189 -0.94 -2.91 23.87
C GLU A 189 -0.93 -1.41 23.55
N ILE A 190 -0.81 -1.00 22.29
CA ILE A 190 -0.93 0.42 21.92
C ILE A 190 -2.36 0.93 22.07
N LEU A 191 -3.35 0.15 21.67
CA LEU A 191 -4.75 0.59 21.68
C LEU A 191 -5.34 0.73 23.08
N ASN A 192 -4.76 0.07 24.08
CA ASN A 192 -5.21 0.10 25.47
C ASN A 192 -4.48 1.13 26.35
N ASN A 193 -3.45 1.79 25.81
CA ASN A 193 -2.66 2.84 26.47
C ASN A 193 -3.03 4.22 25.90
#